data_AF-A0A1V3H6P6-F1
#
_entry.id   AF-A0A1V3H6P6-F1
#
_cell.length_a   1.000
_cell.length_b   1.000
_cell.length_c   1.000
_cell.angle_alpha   90.00
_cell.angle_beta   90.00
_cell.angle_gamma   90.00
#
_symmetry.space_group_name_H-M   'P 1'
#
loop_
_entity.id
_entity.type
_entity.pdbx_description
1 polymer ?
#
loop_
_entity_poly.entity_id
_entity_poly.type
_entity_poly.pdbx_seq_one_letter_code
_entity_poly.pdbx_strand_id
1 'polypeptide(L)'
;MTLKVEQVSETTVMIRLGNKIDLALVPQLSALCERVRQHFSRGVVELIPAYTSVLVEVNVRLLSPETLKTWVVNQGDSLRVTRDAGSGKHVSLPVYYHPSVGPDLAAVAEFAGVSEQEVIARHSQQTYTVCAIGFAPGFAFLASVDETIAMPRHITPRHQIPAGSVGIAQQQTAVYPAASPAGWQIIGNCPKVLFNPRQSPMMPFDVGDTVCFEPMSESDYRAAGGQWWQD
;
A
#
# COMPACT_ATOMS: atom_id res chain seq x y z
N MET A 1 14.98 -14.50 -6.91
CA MET A 1 14.78 -14.09 -5.50
C MET A 1 16.16 -13.96 -4.86
N THR A 2 16.47 -12.85 -4.20
CA THR A 2 17.74 -12.67 -3.47
C THR A 2 17.37 -12.56 -2.00
N LEU A 3 17.41 -13.69 -1.27
CA LEU A 3 17.15 -13.68 0.17
C LEU A 3 18.27 -12.92 0.87
N LYS A 4 17.92 -11.87 1.61
CA LYS A 4 18.85 -11.12 2.46
C LYS A 4 18.23 -10.96 3.83
N VAL A 5 18.97 -11.30 4.88
CA VAL A 5 18.50 -11.20 6.26
C VAL A 5 19.48 -10.38 7.08
N GLU A 6 19.03 -9.25 7.60
CA GLU A 6 19.88 -8.26 8.28
C GLU A 6 19.23 -7.84 9.59
N GLN A 7 20.02 -7.74 10.64
CA GLN A 7 19.58 -7.09 11.86
C GLN A 7 19.66 -5.57 11.64
N VAL A 8 18.56 -4.86 11.90
CA VAL A 8 18.46 -3.40 11.66
C VAL A 8 18.55 -2.62 12.96
N SER A 9 18.15 -3.22 14.07
CA SER A 9 18.30 -2.67 15.41
C SER A 9 18.49 -3.80 16.44
N GLU A 10 18.58 -3.46 17.72
CA GLU A 10 18.67 -4.44 18.82
C GLU A 10 17.49 -5.41 18.86
N THR A 11 16.29 -4.97 18.46
CA THR A 11 15.04 -5.74 18.54
C THR A 11 14.45 -6.10 17.19
N THR A 12 15.07 -5.71 16.06
CA THR A 12 14.46 -5.90 14.73
C THR A 12 15.36 -6.56 13.70
N VAL A 13 14.75 -7.43 12.89
CA VAL A 13 15.37 -8.13 11.76
C VAL A 13 14.58 -7.84 10.49
N MET A 14 15.27 -7.42 9.44
CA MET A 14 14.73 -7.24 8.10
C MET A 14 15.00 -8.49 7.27
N ILE A 15 13.95 -9.06 6.69
CA ILE A 15 14.01 -10.16 5.73
C ILE A 15 13.61 -9.61 4.37
N ARG A 16 14.48 -9.67 3.36
CA ARG A 16 14.19 -9.25 1.99
C ARG A 16 14.15 -10.46 1.07
N LEU A 17 13.09 -10.57 0.26
CA LEU A 17 12.92 -11.60 -0.77
C LEU A 17 13.21 -11.04 -2.17
N GLY A 18 13.11 -9.73 -2.38
CA GLY A 18 13.36 -9.11 -3.69
C GLY A 18 13.97 -7.72 -3.62
N ASN A 19 14.50 -7.27 -4.75
CA ASN A 19 15.14 -5.97 -4.93
C ASN A 19 14.29 -4.98 -5.73
N LYS A 20 13.14 -5.43 -6.25
CA LYS A 20 12.18 -4.64 -7.04
C LYS A 20 10.77 -5.04 -6.64
N ILE A 21 9.81 -4.12 -6.80
CA ILE A 21 8.39 -4.42 -6.61
C ILE A 21 8.00 -5.49 -7.64
N ASP A 22 7.49 -6.61 -7.13
CA ASP A 22 6.99 -7.73 -7.91
C ASP A 22 5.80 -8.31 -7.14
N LEU A 23 4.62 -8.28 -7.75
CA LEU A 23 3.39 -8.75 -7.11
C LEU A 23 3.44 -10.25 -6.77
N ALA A 24 4.29 -11.03 -7.44
CA ALA A 24 4.52 -12.43 -7.09
C ALA A 24 5.17 -12.62 -5.70
N LEU A 25 5.75 -11.56 -5.13
CA LEU A 25 6.33 -11.59 -3.78
C LEU A 25 5.28 -11.44 -2.67
N VAL A 26 4.13 -10.81 -2.93
CA VAL A 26 3.07 -10.60 -1.93
C VAL A 26 2.62 -11.91 -1.26
N PRO A 27 2.25 -12.98 -2.01
CA PRO A 27 1.88 -14.25 -1.38
C PRO A 27 3.04 -14.91 -0.62
N GLN A 28 4.30 -14.72 -1.06
CA GLN A 28 5.48 -15.26 -0.39
C GLN A 28 5.76 -14.55 0.94
N LEU A 29 5.62 -13.23 0.97
CA LEU A 29 5.78 -12.41 2.18
C LEU A 29 4.67 -12.71 3.18
N SER A 30 3.42 -12.88 2.73
CA SER A 30 2.31 -13.31 3.57
C SER A 30 2.57 -14.68 4.21
N ALA A 31 2.97 -15.67 3.40
CA ALA A 31 3.33 -17.01 3.90
C ALA A 31 4.55 -17.00 4.84
N LEU A 32 5.51 -16.10 4.63
CA LEU A 32 6.64 -15.89 5.54
C LEU A 32 6.14 -15.33 6.90
N CYS A 33 5.32 -14.29 6.88
CA CYS A 33 4.73 -13.71 8.09
C CYS A 33 3.98 -14.76 8.92
N GLU A 34 3.13 -15.57 8.28
CA GLU A 34 2.40 -16.64 8.97
C GLU A 34 3.34 -17.66 9.61
N ARG A 35 4.35 -18.15 8.88
CA ARG A 35 5.30 -19.14 9.41
C ARG A 35 6.13 -18.60 10.56
N VAL A 36 6.62 -17.36 10.45
CA VAL A 36 7.36 -16.69 11.53
C VAL A 36 6.47 -16.53 12.76
N ARG A 37 5.23 -16.08 12.58
CA ARG A 37 4.26 -15.93 13.68
C ARG A 37 3.93 -17.26 14.34
N GLN A 38 3.75 -18.34 13.56
CA GLN A 38 3.45 -19.67 14.10
C GLN A 38 4.64 -20.27 14.85
N HIS A 39 5.84 -20.20 14.26
CA HIS A 39 7.05 -20.79 14.84
C HIS A 39 7.52 -20.04 16.09
N PHE A 40 7.42 -18.71 16.09
CA PHE A 40 7.90 -17.84 17.17
C PHE A 40 6.76 -17.08 17.86
N SER A 41 5.64 -17.77 18.13
CA SER A 41 4.39 -17.17 18.64
C SER A 41 4.51 -16.31 19.89
N ARG A 42 5.52 -16.55 20.74
CA ARG A 42 5.80 -15.74 21.94
C ARG A 42 6.98 -14.78 21.76
N GLY A 43 7.85 -15.04 20.77
CA GLY A 43 9.08 -14.29 20.55
C GLY A 43 8.91 -13.11 19.60
N VAL A 44 7.92 -13.15 18.72
CA VAL A 44 7.60 -12.08 17.77
C VAL A 44 6.64 -11.09 18.42
N VAL A 45 7.01 -9.81 18.40
CA VAL A 45 6.16 -8.70 18.82
C VAL A 45 5.30 -8.25 17.64
N GLU A 46 5.93 -7.97 16.50
CA GLU A 46 5.24 -7.47 15.31
C GLU A 46 5.88 -7.97 14.02
N LEU A 47 5.05 -8.09 12.98
CA LEU A 47 5.44 -8.40 11.61
C LEU A 47 4.90 -7.34 10.67
N ILE A 48 5.80 -6.62 10.01
CA ILE A 48 5.47 -5.47 9.17
C ILE A 48 5.88 -5.81 7.73
N PRO A 49 4.99 -6.44 6.94
CA PRO A 49 5.26 -6.71 5.54
C PRO A 49 5.24 -5.42 4.71
N ALA A 50 6.13 -5.37 3.73
CA ALA A 50 6.21 -4.33 2.70
C ALA A 50 6.23 -5.00 1.31
N TYR A 51 6.60 -4.26 0.26
CA TYR A 51 6.62 -4.78 -1.12
C TYR A 51 7.54 -5.98 -1.36
N THR A 52 8.74 -5.97 -0.76
CA THR A 52 9.78 -6.98 -1.03
C THR A 52 10.39 -7.56 0.23
N SER A 53 9.91 -7.12 1.40
CA SER A 53 10.54 -7.39 2.68
C SER A 53 9.54 -7.45 3.81
N VAL A 54 9.94 -8.08 4.91
CA VAL A 54 9.23 -8.04 6.20
C VAL A 54 10.21 -7.53 7.25
N LEU A 55 9.81 -6.51 8.01
CA LEU A 55 10.47 -6.16 9.25
C LEU A 55 9.83 -6.98 10.38
N VAL A 56 10.65 -7.71 11.12
CA VAL A 56 10.22 -8.51 12.26
C VAL A 56 10.74 -7.85 13.52
N GLU A 57 9.85 -7.47 14.43
CA GLU A 57 10.20 -7.05 15.78
C GLU A 57 10.10 -8.23 16.73
N VAL A 58 11.11 -8.41 17.59
CA VAL A 58 11.21 -9.53 18.52
C VAL A 58 11.34 -9.06 19.96
N ASN A 59 10.78 -9.85 20.87
CA ASN A 59 11.08 -9.75 22.28
C ASN A 59 12.41 -10.48 22.54
N VAL A 60 13.49 -9.71 22.69
CA VAL A 60 14.86 -10.23 22.85
C VAL A 60 15.06 -11.12 24.08
N ARG A 61 14.15 -11.09 25.06
CA ARG A 61 14.18 -12.02 26.21
C ARG A 61 13.70 -13.43 25.85
N LEU A 62 12.96 -13.57 24.75
CA LEU A 62 12.30 -14.81 24.31
C LEU A 62 12.86 -15.31 22.97
N LEU A 63 13.32 -14.40 22.10
CA LEU A 63 13.87 -14.71 20.78
C LEU A 63 15.00 -13.75 20.46
N SER A 64 16.21 -14.27 20.27
CA SER A 64 17.32 -13.45 19.81
C SER A 64 17.20 -13.16 18.29
N PRO A 65 17.64 -11.98 17.82
CA PRO A 65 17.72 -11.68 16.39
C PRO A 65 18.54 -12.72 15.61
N GLU A 66 19.63 -13.25 16.19
CA GLU A 66 20.45 -14.28 15.56
C GLU A 66 19.69 -15.58 15.34
N THR A 67 18.91 -16.04 16.33
CA THR A 67 18.08 -17.24 16.19
C THR A 67 17.06 -17.08 15.07
N LEU A 68 16.40 -15.91 14.98
CA LEU A 68 15.48 -15.62 13.88
C LEU A 68 16.21 -15.63 12.54
N LYS A 69 17.36 -14.94 12.43
CA LYS A 69 18.16 -14.91 11.20
C LYS A 69 18.55 -16.31 10.73
N THR A 70 19.11 -17.11 11.62
CA THR A 70 19.51 -18.50 11.32
C THR A 70 18.31 -19.33 10.91
N TRP A 71 17.18 -19.20 11.59
CA TRP A 71 15.96 -19.91 11.21
C TRP A 71 15.49 -19.55 9.80
N VAL A 72 15.45 -18.25 9.45
CA VAL A 72 15.03 -17.77 8.12
C VAL A 72 15.97 -18.28 7.03
N VAL A 73 17.29 -18.21 7.26
CA VAL A 73 18.30 -18.73 6.31
C VAL A 73 18.12 -20.24 6.11
N ASN A 74 17.86 -20.99 7.19
CA ASN A 74 17.65 -22.43 7.13
C ASN A 74 16.35 -22.84 6.44
N GLN A 75 15.36 -21.94 6.28
CA GLN A 75 14.18 -22.23 5.48
C GLN A 75 14.53 -22.38 3.98
N GLY A 76 15.57 -21.70 3.50
CA GLY A 76 16.03 -21.77 2.12
C GLY A 76 14.91 -21.61 1.09
N ASP A 77 14.83 -22.55 0.15
CA ASP A 77 13.85 -22.54 -0.94
C ASP A 77 12.41 -22.84 -0.48
N SER A 78 12.19 -23.35 0.73
CA SER A 78 10.84 -23.52 1.25
C SER A 78 10.12 -22.18 1.42
N LEU A 79 10.87 -21.06 1.50
CA LEU A 79 10.29 -19.72 1.49
C LEU A 79 9.54 -19.40 0.19
N ARG A 80 9.85 -20.11 -0.91
CA ARG A 80 9.24 -19.94 -2.22
C ARG A 80 7.85 -20.55 -2.34
N VAL A 81 7.43 -21.39 -1.38
CA VAL A 81 6.10 -22.04 -1.45
C VAL A 81 5.02 -20.99 -1.23
N THR A 82 4.27 -20.75 -2.29
CA THR A 82 3.14 -19.82 -2.36
C THR A 82 1.86 -20.49 -1.84
N ARG A 83 1.02 -19.75 -1.12
CA ARG A 83 -0.43 -20.01 -1.18
C ARG A 83 -0.95 -19.57 -2.55
N ASP A 84 -2.08 -20.11 -2.99
CA ASP A 84 -2.78 -19.57 -4.15
C ASP A 84 -2.98 -18.05 -3.97
N ALA A 85 -2.49 -17.29 -4.96
CA ALA A 85 -2.74 -15.87 -5.07
C ALA A 85 -4.23 -15.70 -5.40
N GLY A 86 -5.06 -15.40 -4.41
CA GLY A 86 -6.51 -15.23 -4.65
C GLY A 86 -7.45 -15.35 -3.45
N SER A 87 -6.97 -15.46 -2.21
CA SER A 87 -7.85 -15.53 -1.03
C SER A 87 -8.16 -14.17 -0.38
N GLY A 88 -7.60 -13.08 -0.88
CA GLY A 88 -7.86 -11.73 -0.39
C GLY A 88 -9.24 -11.21 -0.79
N LYS A 89 -9.81 -10.32 0.01
CA LYS A 89 -11.05 -9.62 -0.30
C LYS A 89 -10.84 -8.67 -1.48
N HIS A 90 -11.88 -8.47 -2.28
CA HIS A 90 -11.94 -7.40 -3.27
C HIS A 90 -12.67 -6.18 -2.70
N VAL A 91 -12.03 -5.00 -2.73
CA VAL A 91 -12.55 -3.75 -2.16
C VAL A 91 -12.72 -2.72 -3.26
N SER A 92 -13.93 -2.24 -3.45
CA SER A 92 -14.23 -1.12 -4.33
C SER A 92 -14.19 0.20 -3.57
N LEU A 93 -13.43 1.18 -4.09
CA LEU A 93 -13.33 2.54 -3.56
C LEU A 93 -13.88 3.54 -4.59
N PRO A 94 -14.95 4.29 -4.29
CA PRO A 94 -15.46 5.31 -5.18
C PRO A 94 -14.51 6.50 -5.21
N VAL A 95 -14.24 7.05 -6.39
CA VAL A 95 -13.33 8.18 -6.57
C VAL A 95 -13.97 9.22 -7.46
N TYR A 96 -14.00 10.46 -6.98
CA TYR A 96 -14.29 11.60 -7.81
C TYR A 96 -13.00 12.12 -8.40
N TYR A 97 -12.90 12.06 -9.74
CA TYR A 97 -11.77 12.58 -10.50
C TYR A 97 -12.17 13.92 -11.11
N HIS A 98 -11.58 15.00 -10.63
CA HIS A 98 -11.83 16.34 -11.14
C HIS A 98 -10.73 17.29 -10.64
N PRO A 99 -10.34 18.34 -11.40
CA PRO A 99 -9.34 19.31 -10.97
C PRO A 99 -9.61 19.95 -9.60
N SER A 100 -10.88 20.06 -9.20
CA SER A 100 -11.28 20.61 -7.89
C SER A 100 -10.99 19.71 -6.68
N VAL A 101 -10.56 18.47 -6.91
CA VAL A 101 -10.18 17.51 -5.86
C VAL A 101 -8.86 16.79 -6.15
N GLY A 102 -8.44 16.80 -7.42
CA GLY A 102 -7.23 16.23 -7.97
C GLY A 102 -6.48 17.25 -8.82
N PRO A 103 -5.76 18.20 -8.21
CA PRO A 103 -5.09 19.29 -8.92
C PRO A 103 -3.97 18.82 -9.87
N ASP A 104 -3.44 17.61 -9.68
CA ASP A 104 -2.37 17.06 -10.50
C ASP A 104 -2.89 16.21 -11.66
N LEU A 105 -4.21 16.04 -11.82
CA LEU A 105 -4.79 15.20 -12.88
C LEU A 105 -4.34 15.65 -14.28
N ALA A 106 -4.39 16.96 -14.55
CA ALA A 106 -3.93 17.55 -15.79
C ALA A 106 -2.42 17.35 -16.01
N ALA A 107 -1.60 17.49 -14.96
CA ALA A 107 -0.15 17.30 -15.03
C ALA A 107 0.23 15.84 -15.31
N VAL A 108 -0.50 14.88 -14.73
CA VAL A 108 -0.31 13.46 -15.03
C VAL A 108 -0.70 13.16 -16.48
N ALA A 109 -1.80 13.75 -16.97
CA ALA A 109 -2.23 13.60 -18.36
C ALA A 109 -1.19 14.16 -19.35
N GLU A 110 -0.66 15.35 -19.08
CA GLU A 110 0.42 15.97 -19.86
C GLU A 110 1.69 15.09 -19.85
N PHE A 111 2.12 14.63 -18.67
CA PHE A 111 3.27 13.74 -18.52
C PHE A 111 3.12 12.45 -19.34
N ALA A 112 1.92 11.87 -19.35
CA ALA A 112 1.60 10.64 -20.06
C ALA A 112 1.32 10.84 -21.56
N GLY A 113 1.17 12.09 -22.03
CA GLY A 113 0.80 12.41 -23.41
C GLY A 113 -0.61 11.95 -23.79
N VAL A 114 -1.55 11.95 -22.83
CA VAL A 114 -2.95 11.51 -23.03
C VAL A 114 -3.94 12.52 -22.45
N SER A 115 -5.24 12.27 -22.59
CA SER A 115 -6.27 13.10 -21.96
C SER A 115 -6.46 12.75 -20.47
N GLU A 116 -7.02 13.67 -19.69
CA GLU A 116 -7.42 13.39 -18.30
C GLU A 116 -8.38 12.19 -18.21
N GLN A 117 -9.30 12.06 -19.17
CA GLN A 117 -10.23 10.92 -19.25
C GLN A 117 -9.48 9.58 -19.41
N GLU A 118 -8.41 9.57 -20.18
CA GLU A 118 -7.58 8.37 -20.37
C GLU A 118 -6.79 8.04 -19.10
N VAL A 119 -6.29 9.03 -18.36
CA VAL A 119 -5.68 8.81 -17.03
C VAL A 119 -6.69 8.18 -16.08
N ILE A 120 -7.92 8.71 -16.04
CA ILE A 120 -9.01 8.17 -15.21
C ILE A 120 -9.30 6.72 -15.61
N ALA A 121 -9.43 6.43 -16.92
CA ALA A 121 -9.70 5.08 -17.41
C ALA A 121 -8.61 4.10 -17.00
N ARG A 122 -7.33 4.43 -17.24
CA ARG A 122 -6.18 3.57 -16.87
C ARG A 122 -6.09 3.33 -15.37
N HIS A 123 -6.32 4.36 -14.56
CA HIS A 123 -6.28 4.21 -13.11
C HIS A 123 -7.49 3.43 -12.56
N SER A 124 -8.70 3.62 -13.10
CA SER A 124 -9.91 2.98 -12.56
C SER A 124 -10.13 1.55 -13.05
N GLN A 125 -9.68 1.20 -14.25
CA GLN A 125 -9.83 -0.15 -14.80
C GLN A 125 -8.84 -1.16 -14.23
N GLN A 126 -7.81 -0.69 -13.54
CA GLN A 126 -6.78 -1.54 -12.94
C GLN A 126 -7.28 -2.13 -11.62
N THR A 127 -6.98 -3.42 -11.42
CA THR A 127 -7.09 -4.05 -10.09
C THR A 127 -5.74 -3.98 -9.41
N TYR A 128 -5.68 -3.29 -8.28
CA TYR A 128 -4.48 -3.11 -7.50
C TYR A 128 -4.40 -4.12 -6.35
N THR A 129 -3.19 -4.50 -5.96
CA THR A 129 -2.95 -5.32 -4.76
C THR A 129 -2.51 -4.44 -3.60
N VAL A 130 -3.04 -4.69 -2.41
CA VAL A 130 -2.55 -4.11 -1.15
C VAL A 130 -1.22 -4.78 -0.80
N CYS A 131 -0.12 -4.10 -1.11
CA CYS A 131 1.23 -4.65 -0.88
C CYS A 131 1.74 -4.37 0.53
N ALA A 132 1.31 -3.27 1.13
CA ALA A 132 1.68 -2.88 2.48
C ALA A 132 0.61 -1.96 3.08
N ILE A 133 0.55 -1.92 4.41
CA ILE A 133 -0.26 -0.96 5.16
C ILE A 133 0.69 -0.27 6.15
N GLY A 134 0.70 1.05 6.18
CA GLY A 134 1.67 1.83 6.95
C GLY A 134 1.72 3.28 6.48
N PHE A 135 2.70 4.07 6.92
CA PHE A 135 2.73 5.55 6.82
C PHE A 135 1.72 6.25 7.74
N ALA A 136 0.45 5.87 7.68
CA ALA A 136 -0.59 6.30 8.61
C ALA A 136 -1.61 5.17 8.81
N PRO A 137 -2.37 5.14 9.93
CA PRO A 137 -3.44 4.18 10.12
C PRO A 137 -4.45 4.22 8.95
N GLY A 138 -4.66 3.08 8.28
CA GLY A 138 -5.54 2.96 7.12
C GLY A 138 -4.92 3.29 5.75
N PHE A 139 -3.66 3.72 5.69
CA PHE A 139 -3.01 4.00 4.42
C PHE A 139 -2.48 2.69 3.81
N ALA A 140 -3.11 2.25 2.72
CA ALA A 140 -2.65 1.12 1.92
C ALA A 140 -1.82 1.59 0.73
N PHE A 141 -0.69 0.92 0.59
CA PHE A 141 0.19 1.00 -0.54
C PHE A 141 -0.26 0.02 -1.62
N LEU A 142 -0.81 0.56 -2.71
CA LEU A 142 -1.38 -0.22 -3.81
C LEU A 142 -0.42 -0.24 -5.00
N ALA A 143 -0.30 -1.39 -5.66
CA ALA A 143 0.50 -1.55 -6.87
C ALA A 143 -0.07 -2.60 -7.83
N SER A 144 0.26 -2.60 -9.12
CA SER A 144 1.08 -1.58 -9.81
C SER A 144 0.24 -0.68 -10.68
N VAL A 145 0.52 0.62 -10.63
CA VAL A 145 -0.02 1.63 -11.55
C VAL A 145 0.49 1.35 -12.97
N ASP A 146 -0.38 1.56 -13.96
CA ASP A 146 0.00 1.53 -15.37
C ASP A 146 1.22 2.43 -15.62
N GLU A 147 2.27 1.87 -16.21
CA GLU A 147 3.57 2.53 -16.39
C GLU A 147 3.47 3.84 -17.17
N THR A 148 2.45 4.00 -18.01
CA THR A 148 2.23 5.21 -18.80
C THR A 148 1.76 6.40 -17.97
N ILE A 149 1.08 6.17 -16.84
CA ILE A 149 0.61 7.21 -15.91
C ILE A 149 1.40 7.21 -14.59
N ALA A 150 2.45 6.38 -14.49
CA ALA A 150 3.31 6.21 -13.32
C ALA A 150 4.25 7.41 -13.11
N MET A 151 3.69 8.59 -12.86
CA MET A 151 4.43 9.84 -12.72
C MET A 151 5.20 9.91 -11.39
N PRO A 152 6.46 10.44 -11.37
CA PRO A 152 7.20 10.64 -10.13
C PRO A 152 6.50 11.58 -9.15
N ARG A 153 6.73 11.37 -7.85
CA ARG A 153 6.31 12.30 -6.79
C ARG A 153 6.94 13.69 -6.98
N HIS A 154 6.25 14.72 -6.50
CA HIS A 154 6.76 16.09 -6.36
C HIS A 154 8.09 16.11 -5.59
N ILE A 155 9.00 16.98 -6.04
CA ILE A 155 10.30 17.21 -5.38
C ILE A 155 10.08 17.83 -4.00
N THR A 156 9.24 18.86 -3.93
CA THR A 156 8.81 19.51 -2.70
C THR A 156 7.40 19.04 -2.37
N PRO A 157 7.19 18.29 -1.26
CA PRO A 157 5.85 17.86 -0.88
C PRO A 157 4.96 19.05 -0.53
N ARG A 158 3.66 18.93 -0.80
CA ARG A 158 2.66 19.87 -0.30
C ARG A 158 2.60 19.78 1.22
N HIS A 159 2.43 20.94 1.86
CA HIS A 159 2.29 21.02 3.32
C HIS A 159 1.07 20.26 3.84
N GLN A 160 -0.01 20.29 3.08
CA GLN A 160 -1.26 19.65 3.45
C GLN A 160 -2.03 19.24 2.20
N ILE A 161 -2.66 18.07 2.26
CA ILE A 161 -3.69 17.62 1.33
C ILE A 161 -4.95 17.24 2.12
N PRO A 162 -6.14 17.28 1.50
CA PRO A 162 -7.37 16.80 2.14
C PRO A 162 -7.34 15.29 2.44
N ALA A 163 -8.11 14.87 3.46
CA ALA A 163 -8.39 13.45 3.66
C ALA A 163 -9.16 12.89 2.45
N GLY A 164 -8.92 11.62 2.12
CA GLY A 164 -9.51 10.95 0.97
C GLY A 164 -8.78 11.21 -0.35
N SER A 165 -7.76 12.09 -0.40
CA SER A 165 -7.00 12.33 -1.63
C SER A 165 -6.46 11.01 -2.20
N VAL A 166 -6.59 10.84 -3.51
CA VAL A 166 -6.10 9.68 -4.27
C VAL A 166 -4.84 10.14 -5.00
N GLY A 167 -3.72 9.45 -4.77
CA GLY A 167 -2.43 9.88 -5.29
C GLY A 167 -1.72 8.79 -6.09
N ILE A 168 -0.91 9.21 -7.07
CA ILE A 168 0.08 8.36 -7.76
C ILE A 168 1.50 8.81 -7.38
N ALA A 169 2.39 7.85 -7.15
CA ALA A 169 3.83 8.08 -7.11
C ALA A 169 4.58 6.90 -7.72
N GLN A 170 5.21 7.13 -8.87
CA GLN A 170 5.80 6.06 -9.67
C GLN A 170 4.78 4.93 -9.89
N GLN A 171 5.12 3.69 -9.56
CA GLN A 171 4.27 2.52 -9.76
C GLN A 171 3.22 2.32 -8.64
N GLN A 172 3.08 3.28 -7.72
CA GLN A 172 2.24 3.17 -6.54
C GLN A 172 1.03 4.10 -6.64
N THR A 173 -0.11 3.62 -6.14
CA THR A 173 -1.29 4.46 -5.87
C THR A 173 -1.79 4.20 -4.45
N ALA A 174 -2.54 5.15 -3.89
CA ALA A 174 -3.05 5.07 -2.54
C ALA A 174 -4.16 6.11 -2.33
N VAL A 175 -4.94 5.88 -1.28
CA VAL A 175 -5.88 6.88 -0.75
C VAL A 175 -5.40 7.30 0.63
N TYR A 176 -5.30 8.61 0.85
CA TYR A 176 -4.84 9.18 2.10
C TYR A 176 -5.99 9.13 3.14
N PRO A 177 -5.84 8.42 4.26
CA PRO A 177 -6.92 8.22 5.24
C PRO A 177 -7.23 9.49 6.05
N ALA A 178 -6.31 10.44 6.09
CA ALA A 178 -6.39 11.69 6.83
C ALA A 178 -5.65 12.80 6.08
N ALA A 179 -5.91 14.05 6.47
CA ALA A 179 -5.15 15.18 5.96
C ALA A 179 -3.68 15.09 6.43
N SER A 180 -2.75 15.25 5.50
CA SER A 180 -1.31 15.14 5.78
C SER A 180 -0.48 15.93 4.78
N PRO A 181 0.81 16.19 5.04
CA PRO A 181 1.76 16.53 3.99
C PRO A 181 1.87 15.37 2.99
N ALA A 182 2.02 15.68 1.71
CA ALA A 182 2.14 14.66 0.67
C ALA A 182 2.90 15.16 -0.56
N GLY A 183 3.74 14.29 -1.12
CA GLY A 183 4.44 14.56 -2.38
C GLY A 183 3.84 13.83 -3.59
N TRP A 184 2.78 13.04 -3.42
CA TRP A 184 2.24 12.25 -4.54
C TRP A 184 1.42 13.15 -5.48
N GLN A 185 1.28 12.72 -6.72
CA GLN A 185 0.43 13.38 -7.71
C GLN A 185 -1.03 13.10 -7.37
N ILE A 186 -1.77 14.11 -6.89
CA ILE A 186 -3.15 13.96 -6.46
C ILE A 186 -4.10 14.09 -7.64
N ILE A 187 -4.76 13.00 -7.98
CA ILE A 187 -5.59 12.86 -9.20
C ILE A 187 -7.09 12.82 -8.94
N GLY A 188 -7.50 12.69 -7.68
CA GLY A 188 -8.90 12.60 -7.29
C GLY A 188 -9.09 12.51 -5.78
N ASN A 189 -10.32 12.23 -5.35
CA ASN A 189 -10.64 12.02 -3.94
C ASN A 189 -11.70 10.92 -3.73
N CYS A 190 -11.48 10.10 -2.72
CA CYS A 190 -12.37 9.06 -2.24
C CYS A 190 -13.02 9.49 -0.91
N PRO A 191 -14.36 9.61 -0.84
CA PRO A 191 -15.04 10.06 0.37
C PRO A 191 -15.16 8.97 1.45
N LYS A 192 -14.73 7.73 1.19
CA LYS A 192 -14.83 6.64 2.17
C LYS A 192 -13.84 6.83 3.32
N VAL A 193 -14.31 6.56 4.54
CA VAL A 193 -13.46 6.46 5.73
C VAL A 193 -12.64 5.18 5.66
N LEU A 194 -11.32 5.31 5.64
CA LEU A 194 -10.39 4.18 5.50
C LEU A 194 -9.84 3.66 6.83
N PHE A 195 -10.02 4.43 7.90
CA PHE A 195 -9.62 4.04 9.24
C PHE A 195 -10.60 4.57 10.27
N ASN A 196 -11.11 3.67 11.11
CA ASN A 196 -11.91 4.02 12.27
C ASN A 196 -11.60 3.06 13.43
N PRO A 197 -10.92 3.52 14.49
CA PRO A 197 -10.54 2.66 15.62
C PRO A 197 -11.75 2.18 16.45
N ARG A 198 -12.94 2.73 16.20
CA ARG A 198 -14.20 2.35 16.87
C ARG A 198 -15.02 1.32 16.08
N GLN A 199 -14.53 0.85 14.93
CA GLN A 199 -15.20 -0.14 14.08
C GLN A 199 -14.41 -1.45 14.01
N SER A 200 -15.10 -2.55 13.69
CA SER A 200 -14.51 -3.87 13.43
C SER A 200 -15.02 -4.41 12.09
N PRO A 201 -14.17 -4.59 11.08
CA PRO A 201 -12.73 -4.25 11.06
C PRO A 201 -12.48 -2.74 11.12
N MET A 202 -11.32 -2.32 11.64
CA MET A 202 -10.94 -0.89 11.74
C MET A 202 -10.65 -0.24 10.39
N MET A 203 -10.39 -1.06 9.37
CA MET A 203 -10.05 -0.64 8.02
C MET A 203 -10.66 -1.62 7.00
N PRO A 204 -10.84 -1.22 5.73
CA PRO A 204 -11.63 -2.02 4.78
C PRO A 204 -10.86 -3.16 4.09
N PHE A 205 -9.53 -3.19 4.19
CA PHE A 205 -8.62 -4.12 3.51
C PHE A 205 -7.46 -4.57 4.42
N ASP A 206 -6.89 -5.73 4.11
CA ASP A 206 -5.66 -6.30 4.65
C ASP A 206 -4.58 -6.44 3.56
N VAL A 207 -3.33 -6.71 3.95
CA VAL A 207 -2.25 -7.01 2.98
C VAL A 207 -2.58 -8.27 2.19
N GLY A 208 -2.51 -8.17 0.86
CA GLY A 208 -2.91 -9.23 -0.08
C GLY A 208 -4.34 -9.09 -0.62
N ASP A 209 -5.16 -8.20 -0.06
CA ASP A 209 -6.44 -7.84 -0.66
C ASP A 209 -6.25 -7.10 -1.99
N THR A 210 -7.32 -7.02 -2.77
CA THR A 210 -7.34 -6.26 -4.02
C THR A 210 -8.25 -5.05 -3.92
N VAL A 211 -7.89 -3.97 -4.61
CA VAL A 211 -8.64 -2.71 -4.67
C VAL A 211 -8.89 -2.32 -6.12
N CYS A 212 -10.12 -1.91 -6.43
CA CYS A 212 -10.46 -1.20 -7.65
C CYS A 212 -11.00 0.19 -7.31
N PHE A 213 -10.82 1.13 -8.23
CA PHE A 213 -11.35 2.49 -8.09
C PHE A 213 -12.54 2.68 -9.02
N GLU A 214 -13.67 3.09 -8.47
CA GLU A 214 -14.90 3.32 -9.24
C GLU A 214 -15.11 4.83 -9.42
N PRO A 215 -15.02 5.36 -10.66
CA PRO A 215 -15.33 6.75 -10.93
C PRO A 215 -16.76 7.08 -10.49
N MET A 216 -16.93 8.17 -9.75
CA MET A 216 -18.24 8.62 -9.26
C MET A 216 -18.60 10.02 -9.77
N SER A 217 -19.90 10.33 -9.77
CA SER A 217 -20.39 11.65 -10.17
C SER A 217 -20.14 12.71 -9.08
N GLU A 218 -20.15 13.98 -9.48
CA GLU A 218 -20.05 15.10 -8.52
C GLU A 218 -21.21 15.10 -7.51
N SER A 219 -22.44 14.80 -7.95
CA SER A 219 -23.61 14.76 -7.09
C SER A 219 -23.47 13.69 -6.00
N ASP A 220 -23.00 12.49 -6.38
CA ASP A 220 -22.78 11.41 -5.42
C ASP A 220 -21.64 11.75 -4.46
N TYR A 221 -20.59 12.41 -4.97
CA TYR A 221 -19.44 12.83 -4.18
C TYR A 221 -19.84 13.84 -3.11
N ARG A 222 -20.66 14.83 -3.49
CA ARG A 222 -21.24 15.81 -2.56
C ARG A 222 -22.12 15.12 -1.52
N ALA A 223 -22.99 14.21 -1.94
CA ALA A 223 -23.88 13.47 -1.04
C ALA A 223 -23.10 12.60 -0.04
N ALA A 224 -21.94 12.07 -0.43
CA ALA A 224 -21.06 11.29 0.43
C ALA A 224 -20.19 12.12 1.39
N GLY A 225 -20.29 13.46 1.38
CA GLY A 225 -19.51 14.34 2.26
C GLY A 225 -18.05 14.52 1.82
N GLY A 226 -17.78 14.40 0.52
CA GLY A 226 -16.44 14.54 -0.05
C GLY A 226 -15.73 15.85 0.28
N GLN A 227 -14.40 15.79 0.35
CA GLN A 227 -13.54 16.92 0.67
C GLN A 227 -13.02 17.62 -0.60
N TRP A 228 -13.13 18.94 -0.66
CA TRP A 228 -12.68 19.71 -1.82
C TRP A 228 -11.23 20.14 -1.65
N TRP A 229 -10.52 20.29 -2.76
CA TRP A 229 -9.22 20.93 -2.74
C TRP A 229 -9.38 22.36 -2.23
N GLN A 230 -8.52 22.75 -1.29
CA GLN A 230 -8.47 24.11 -0.74
C GLN A 230 -7.07 24.65 -1.06
N ASP A 231 -7.02 25.80 -1.72
CA ASP A 231 -5.78 26.50 -2.05
C ASP A 231 -5.14 27.17 -0.83
#